data_AF-A0A7Y3DED9-F1
#
_entry.id   AF-A0A7Y3DED9-F1
#
_cell.length_a   1.000
_cell.length_b   1.000
_cell.length_c   1.000
_cell.angle_alpha   90.00
_cell.angle_beta   90.00
_cell.angle_gamma   90.00
#
_symmetry.space_group_name_H-M   'P 1'
#
loop_
_entity.id
_entity.type
_entity.pdbx_description
1 polymer ?
#
loop_
_entity_poly.entity_id
_entity_poly.type
_entity_poly.pdbx_seq_one_letter_code
_entity_poly.pdbx_strand_id
1 'polypeptide(L)' 'MDFDYREEELAVAELARKILEDQATNERLKSLGAAGTPLDDALYRALADSNLLGTAIPEAHGGSDLGF' A
#
# COMPACT_ATOMS: atom_id res chain seq x y z
N MET A 1 -26.75 -1.36 -10.58
CA MET A 1 -25.29 -1.47 -10.68
C MET A 1 -24.75 -0.79 -9.45
N ASP A 2 -24.10 -1.56 -8.59
CA ASP A 2 -23.51 -1.05 -7.36
C ASP A 2 -22.05 -0.71 -7.66
N PHE A 3 -21.64 0.51 -7.33
CA PHE A 3 -20.30 1.04 -7.56
C PHE A 3 -19.62 1.44 -6.25
N ASP A 4 -20.27 1.13 -5.12
CA ASP A 4 -19.71 1.40 -3.81
C ASP A 4 -18.66 0.34 -3.47
N TYR A 5 -17.65 0.76 -2.72
CA TYR A 5 -16.66 -0.15 -2.17
C TYR A 5 -17.27 -0.99 -1.04
N ARG A 6 -16.87 -2.26 -0.99
CA ARG A 6 -17.16 -3.17 0.12
C ARG A 6 -16.42 -2.70 1.38
N GLU A 7 -16.94 -3.04 2.56
CA GLU A 7 -16.31 -2.69 3.84
C GLU A 7 -14.85 -3.17 3.92
N GLU A 8 -14.57 -4.35 3.37
CA GLU A 8 -13.24 -4.95 3.32
C GLU A 8 -12.27 -4.11 2.47
N GLU A 9 -12.73 -3.61 1.31
CA GLU A 9 -11.95 -2.75 0.43
C GLU A 9 -11.65 -1.40 1.08
N LEU A 10 -12.63 -0.84 1.80
CA LEU A 10 -12.45 0.39 2.58
C LEU A 10 -11.44 0.21 3.72
N ALA A 11 -11.49 -0.92 4.42
CA ALA A 11 -10.53 -1.22 5.49
C ALA A 11 -9.09 -1.32 4.97
N VAL A 12 -8.90 -1.94 3.81
CA VAL A 12 -7.60 -2.02 3.14
C VAL A 12 -7.12 -0.64 2.69
N ALA A 13 -8.00 0.17 2.09
CA ALA A 13 -7.68 1.53 1.68
C ALA A 13 -7.25 2.40 2.88
N GLU A 14 -7.95 2.28 4.00
CA GLU A 14 -7.64 3.01 5.23
C GLU A 14 -6.29 2.60 5.84
N LEU A 15 -5.96 1.30 5.82
CA LEU A 15 -4.65 0.82 6.26
C LEU A 15 -3.52 1.36 5.37
N ALA A 16 -3.71 1.32 4.04
CA ALA A 16 -2.75 1.87 3.10
C ALA A 16 -2.55 3.38 3.33
N ARG A 17 -3.64 4.13 3.56
CA ARG A 17 -3.60 5.56 3.87
C ARG A 17 -2.72 5.85 5.10
N LYS A 18 -2.94 5.13 6.21
CA LYS A 18 -2.16 5.34 7.45
C LYS A 18 -0.66 5.11 7.25
N ILE A 19 -0.30 4.01 6.59
CA ILE A 19 1.11 3.68 6.34
C ILE A 19 1.77 4.77 5.48
N LEU A 20 1.08 5.23 4.44
CA LEU A 20 1.58 6.29 3.57
C LEU A 20 1.67 7.64 4.30
N GLU A 21 0.71 7.99 5.15
CA GLU A 21 0.78 9.22 5.97
C GLU A 21 1.98 9.21 6.91
N ASP A 22 2.25 8.07 7.57
CA ASP A 22 3.35 7.95 8.52
C ASP A 22 4.73 7.91 7.85
N GLN A 23 4.83 7.31 6.65
CA GLN A 23 6.11 6.98 6.02
C GLN A 23 6.44 7.85 4.79
N ALA A 24 5.46 8.34 4.03
CA ALA A 24 5.68 9.15 2.82
C ALA A 24 5.77 10.66 3.13
N THR A 25 6.53 11.01 4.17
CA THR A 25 6.68 12.41 4.60
C THR A 25 7.52 13.22 3.62
N ASN A 26 7.29 14.54 3.59
CA ASN A 26 8.05 15.46 2.72
C ASN A 26 9.57 15.37 2.92
N GLU A 27 10.04 15.13 4.15
CA GLU A 27 11.46 15.01 4.46
C GLU A 27 12.07 13.74 3.87
N ARG A 28 11.36 12.61 3.93
CA ARG A 28 11.79 11.36 3.31
C ARG A 28 11.79 11.47 1.79
N LEU A 29 10.74 12.02 1.21
CA LEU A 29 10.66 12.23 -0.24
C LEU A 29 11.80 13.10 -0.78
N LYS A 30 12.15 14.19 -0.06
CA LYS A 30 13.32 15.01 -0.39
C LYS A 30 14.63 14.22 -0.32
N SER A 31 14.78 13.40 0.71
CA SER A 31 15.98 12.57 0.91
C SER A 31 16.14 11.53 -0.20
N LEU A 32 15.05 10.87 -0.60
CA LEU A 32 15.03 9.93 -1.72
C LEU A 32 15.40 10.60 -3.05
N GLY A 33 14.83 11.77 -3.31
CA GLY A 33 15.17 12.56 -4.50
C GLY A 33 16.64 12.98 -4.53
N ALA A 34 17.19 13.39 -3.39
CA ALA A 34 18.61 13.73 -3.27
C ALA A 34 19.54 12.52 -3.43
N ALA A 35 19.11 11.34 -2.96
CA ALA A 35 19.82 10.08 -3.12
C ALA A 35 19.66 9.45 -4.52
N GLY A 36 18.84 10.03 -5.40
CA GLY A 36 18.51 9.46 -6.70
C GLY A 36 17.81 8.11 -6.61
N THR A 37 17.20 7.78 -5.46
CA THR A 37 16.54 6.50 -5.24
C THR A 37 15.03 6.68 -5.47
N PRO A 38 14.45 6.04 -6.50
CA PRO A 38 13.04 6.23 -6.83
C PRO A 38 12.08 5.47 -5.90
N LEU A 39 12.60 4.52 -5.11
CA LEU A 39 11.82 3.65 -4.24
C LEU A 39 12.30 3.79 -2.79
N ASP A 40 11.35 3.96 -1.87
CA ASP A 40 11.62 3.88 -0.45
C ASP A 40 11.48 2.42 0.00
N ASP A 41 12.62 1.72 0.13
CA ASP A 41 12.65 0.32 0.55
C ASP A 41 11.99 0.07 1.91
N ALA A 42 12.04 1.03 2.83
CA ALA A 42 11.44 0.88 4.16
C ALA A 42 9.92 1.01 4.09
N LEU A 43 9.41 1.97 3.32
CA LEU A 43 7.98 2.07 3.04
C LEU A 43 7.47 0.84 2.29
N TYR A 44 8.21 0.36 1.28
CA TYR A 44 7.82 -0.81 0.50
C TYR A 44 7.72 -2.07 1.38
N ARG A 45 8.67 -2.26 2.31
CA ARG A 45 8.60 -3.32 3.32
C ARG A 45 7.40 -3.16 4.25
N ALA A 46 7.10 -1.96 4.72
CA ALA A 46 5.94 -1.72 5.60
C ALA A 46 4.61 -2.10 4.92
N LEU A 47 4.48 -1.83 3.62
CA LEU A 47 3.32 -2.27 2.82
C LEU A 47 3.27 -3.80 2.68
N ALA A 48 4.42 -4.46 2.50
CA ALA A 48 4.52 -5.91 2.42
C ALA A 48 4.13 -6.59 3.74
N ASP A 49 4.66 -6.10 4.86
CA ASP A 49 4.40 -6.62 6.20
C ASP A 49 2.92 -6.47 6.60
N SER A 50 2.23 -5.49 6.01
CA SER A 50 0.80 -5.25 6.19
C SER A 50 -0.08 -6.02 5.21
N ASN A 51 0.50 -6.94 4.43
CA ASN A 51 -0.15 -7.74 3.38
C ASN A 51 -0.82 -6.92 2.25
N LEU A 52 -0.49 -5.63 2.12
CA LEU A 52 -1.13 -4.74 1.15
C LEU A 52 -0.68 -5.03 -0.29
N LEU A 53 0.54 -5.54 -0.48
CA LEU A 53 1.06 -5.88 -1.81
C LEU A 53 0.31 -7.04 -2.47
N GLY A 54 -0.31 -7.92 -1.66
CA GLY A 54 -1.09 -9.07 -2.11
C GLY A 54 -2.57 -8.79 -2.35
N THR A 55 -3.04 -7.57 -2.08
CA THR A 55 -4.48 -7.22 -2.09
C THR A 55 -5.17 -7.61 -3.39
N ALA A 56 -4.58 -7.24 -4.53
CA ALA A 56 -5.15 -7.49 -5.86
C ALA A 56 -4.70 -8.83 -6.47
N ILE A 57 -4.04 -9.69 -5.69
CA ILE A 57 -3.56 -10.99 -6.14
C ILE A 57 -4.61 -12.05 -5.75
N PRO A 58 -4.93 -13.02 -6.64
CA PRO A 58 -5.82 -14.12 -6.27
C PRO A 58 -5.30 -14.96 -5.10
N GLU A 59 -6.20 -15.51 -4.29
CA GLU A 59 -5.85 -16.38 -3.15
C GLU A 59 -5.01 -17.60 -3.57
N ALA A 60 -5.21 -18.12 -4.78
CA ALA A 60 -4.43 -19.23 -5.35
C ALA A 60 -2.93 -18.93 -5.45
N HIS A 61 -2.55 -17.65 -5.40
CA HIS A 61 -1.17 -17.17 -5.42
C HIS A 61 -0.75 -16.54 -4.07
N GLY A 62 -1.57 -16.70 -3.02
CA GLY A 62 -1.31 -16.15 -1.68
C GLY A 62 -1.71 -14.69 -1.51
N GLY A 63 -2.57 -14.15 -2.38
CA GLY A 63 -3.15 -12.82 -2.21
C GLY A 63 -4.50 -12.81 -1.50
N SER A 64 -5.18 -11.66 -1.55
CA SER A 64 -6.46 -11.45 -0.84
C SER A 64 -7.69 -11.43 -1.76
N ASP A 65 -7.52 -11.55 -3.09
CA ASP A 65 -8.60 -11.50 -4.09
C ASP A 65 -9.55 -10.29 -3.94
N LEU A 66 -9.00 -9.18 -3.45
CA LEU A 66 -9.67 -7.87 -3.33
C LEU A 66 -9.36 -6.98 -4.54
N GLY A 67 -8.95 -7.58 -5.65
CA GLY A 67 -8.78 -6.91 -6.94
C GLY A 67 -10.11 -6.70 -7.66
N PHE A 68 -10.11 -5.78 -8.64
CA PHE A 68 -11.27 -5.47 -9.49
C PHE A 68 -11.47 -6.49 -10.62
#